data_AF-A0AA96YK41-F1
#
_entry.id   AF-A0AA96YK41-F1
#
_cell.length_a   1.000
_cell.length_b   1.000
_cell.length_c   1.000
_cell.angle_alpha   90.00
_cell.angle_beta   90.00
_cell.angle_gamma   90.00
#
_symmetry.space_group_name_H-M   'P 1'
#
loop_
_entity.id
_entity.type
_entity.pdbx_description
1 polymer ?
#
loop_
_entity_poly.entity_id
_entity_poly.type
_entity_poly.pdbx_seq_one_letter_code
_entity_poly.pdbx_strand_id
1 'polypeptide(L)'
;MTYQERLNSWLVVHLRPDYRWAIAARFHRRSDADGYAQLLRQRSPGALFWVVFDSTNRQKIGQTDPLSSPPALCRLNPDLLKP
;
A
#
# COMPACT_ATOMS: atom_id res chain seq x y z
N MET A 1 -11.08 1.33 -15.18
CA MET A 1 -9.65 1.63 -14.96
C MET A 1 -9.15 2.45 -16.12
N THR A 2 -9.30 3.77 -16.05
CA THR A 2 -8.69 4.69 -17.02
C THR A 2 -7.20 4.83 -16.70
N TYR A 3 -6.39 5.15 -17.70
CA TYR A 3 -4.94 5.32 -17.56
C TYR A 3 -4.55 6.29 -16.43
N GLN A 4 -5.38 7.31 -16.21
CA GLN A 4 -5.23 8.31 -15.16
C GLN A 4 -5.35 7.73 -13.73
N GLU A 5 -6.17 6.69 -13.53
CA GLU A 5 -6.33 6.04 -12.21
C GLU A 5 -5.06 5.27 -11.79
N ARG A 6 -4.24 4.83 -12.74
CA ARG A 6 -2.96 4.15 -12.47
C ARG A 6 -1.83 5.10 -12.08
N LEU A 7 -1.93 6.37 -12.47
CA LEU A 7 -0.92 7.38 -12.22
C LEU A 7 -1.06 8.01 -10.83
N ASN A 8 -2.24 7.92 -10.20
CA ASN A 8 -2.45 8.45 -8.85
C ASN A 8 -1.97 7.46 -7.79
N SER A 9 -0.64 7.29 -7.70
CA SER A 9 -0.02 6.29 -6.84
C SER A 9 0.24 6.78 -5.41
N TRP A 10 0.05 8.06 -5.09
CA TRP A 10 0.21 8.55 -3.72
C TRP A 10 -1.13 9.01 -3.15
N LEU A 11 -1.45 8.61 -1.93
CA LEU A 11 -2.62 9.08 -1.20
C LEU A 11 -2.17 9.75 0.10
N VAL A 12 -2.92 10.77 0.49
CA VAL A 12 -2.89 11.28 1.86
C VAL A 12 -4.14 10.77 2.55
N VAL A 13 -3.98 10.01 3.63
CA VAL A 13 -5.08 9.51 4.45
C VAL A 13 -5.06 10.21 5.80
N HIS A 14 -6.23 10.36 6.40
CA HIS A 14 -6.36 10.85 7.77
C HIS A 14 -7.07 9.82 8.62
N LEU A 15 -6.62 9.69 9.87
CA LEU A 15 -7.33 8.92 10.88
C LEU A 15 -8.45 9.78 11.45
N ARG A 16 -9.67 9.30 11.31
CA ARG A 16 -10.83 9.90 11.94
C ARG A 16 -10.94 9.44 13.41
N PRO A 17 -11.66 10.20 14.26
CA PRO A 17 -11.87 9.85 15.67
C PRO A 17 -12.64 8.54 15.88
N ASP A 18 -13.28 8.01 14.85
CA ASP A 18 -13.90 6.67 14.83
C ASP A 18 -12.89 5.56 14.51
N TYR A 19 -11.58 5.85 14.54
CA TYR A 19 -10.48 4.96 14.19
C TYR A 19 -10.53 4.44 12.75
N ARG A 20 -11.24 5.15 11.86
CA ARG A 20 -11.30 4.80 10.43
C ARG A 20 -10.34 5.65 9.63
N TRP A 21 -9.72 5.03 8.65
CA TRP A 21 -8.89 5.71 7.67
C TRP A 21 -9.77 6.26 6.55
N ALA A 22 -9.63 7.55 6.25
CA ALA A 22 -10.32 8.18 5.15
C ALA A 22 -9.32 8.87 4.21
N ILE A 23 -9.47 8.63 2.91
CA ILE A 23 -8.65 9.25 1.88
C ILE A 23 -8.98 10.74 1.84
N ALA A 24 -8.00 11.57 2.19
CA ALA A 24 -8.14 13.02 2.13
C ALA A 24 -7.86 13.56 0.72
N ALA A 25 -6.87 12.99 0.03
CA ALA A 25 -6.51 13.38 -1.33
C ALA A 25 -5.64 12.32 -2.02
N ARG A 26 -5.55 12.40 -3.36
CA ARG A 26 -4.69 11.58 -4.21
C ARG A 26 -3.76 12.47 -5.02
N PHE A 27 -2.51 12.04 -5.16
CA PHE A 27 -1.44 12.77 -5.82
C PHE A 27 -0.66 11.86 -6.75
N HIS A 28 -0.12 12.46 -7.80
CA HIS A 28 0.77 11.78 -8.73
C HIS A 28 2.22 11.71 -8.19
N ARG A 29 2.67 12.75 -7.47
CA ARG A 29 4.02 12.86 -6.91
C ARG A 29 4.02 12.75 -5.40
N ARG A 30 5.06 12.12 -4.85
CA ARG A 30 5.27 12.03 -3.40
C ARG A 30 5.43 13.42 -2.76
N SER A 31 6.18 14.31 -3.40
CA SER A 31 6.46 15.66 -2.90
C SER A 31 5.19 16.47 -2.65
N ASP A 32 4.22 16.37 -3.57
CA ASP A 32 2.95 17.09 -3.47
C ASP A 32 2.08 16.52 -2.33
N ALA A 33 2.08 15.19 -2.19
CA ALA A 33 1.40 14.51 -1.09
C ALA A 33 2.00 14.88 0.28
N ASP A 34 3.34 14.95 0.36
CA ASP A 34 4.06 15.28 1.59
C ASP A 34 3.81 16.74 2.01
N GLY A 35 3.92 17.68 1.06
CA GLY A 35 3.61 19.09 1.31
C GLY A 35 2.15 19.30 1.74
N TYR A 36 1.22 18.56 1.16
CA TYR A 36 -0.19 18.59 1.56
C TYR A 36 -0.40 18.02 2.97
N ALA A 37 0.22 16.89 3.29
CA ALA A 37 0.16 16.30 4.63
C ALA A 37 0.77 17.23 5.70
N GLN A 38 1.87 17.91 5.38
CA GLN A 38 2.49 18.88 6.28
C GLN A 38 1.59 20.10 6.52
N LEU A 39 0.96 20.63 5.48
CA LEU A 39 -0.03 21.71 5.60
C LEU A 39 -1.22 21.29 6.47
N LEU A 40 -1.71 20.06 6.31
CA LEU A 40 -2.81 19.53 7.12
C LEU A 40 -2.42 19.37 8.59
N ARG A 41 -1.20 18.90 8.87
CA ARG A 41 -0.67 18.79 10.24
C ARG A 41 -0.54 20.17 10.91
N GLN A 42 -0.15 21.20 10.16
CA GLN A 42 -0.08 22.58 10.67
C GLN A 42 -1.48 23.15 10.97
N ARG A 43 -2.46 22.86 10.11
CA ARG A 43 -3.85 23.33 10.29
C ARG A 43 -4.60 22.56 11.38
N SER A 44 -4.19 21.34 11.69
CA SER A 44 -4.87 20.47 12.65
C SER A 44 -3.85 19.65 13.43
N PRO A 45 -3.23 20.22 14.47
CA PRO A 45 -2.16 19.57 15.24
C PRO A 45 -2.61 18.32 16.02
N GLY A 46 -3.91 18.04 16.09
CA GLY A 46 -4.47 16.82 16.70
C GLY A 46 -4.88 15.73 15.70
N ALA A 47 -4.85 16.02 14.40
CA ALA A 47 -5.27 15.05 13.39
C ALA A 47 -4.06 14.29 12.83
N LEU A 48 -4.20 12.96 12.73
CA LEU A 48 -3.15 12.08 12.23
C LEU A 48 -3.28 11.92 10.72
N PHE A 49 -2.32 12.48 9.98
CA PHE A 49 -2.23 12.39 8.52
C PHE A 49 -1.05 11.52 8.13
N TRP A 50 -1.28 10.64 7.14
CA TRP A 50 -0.28 9.70 6.64
C TRP A 50 -0.23 9.74 5.12
N VAL A 51 0.99 9.68 4.56
CA VAL A 51 1.22 9.55 3.12
C VAL A 51 1.42 8.07 2.81
N VAL A 52 0.56 7.50 1.97
CA VAL A 52 0.54 6.08 1.62
C VAL A 52 0.67 5.94 0.11
N PHE A 53 1.40 4.91 -0.34
CA PHE A 53 1.48 4.58 -1.75
C PHE A 53 0.36 3.61 -2.14
N ASP A 54 -0.48 3.98 -3.11
CA ASP A 54 -1.48 3.13 -3.74
C ASP A 54 -0.77 2.13 -4.65
N SER A 55 -0.39 0.98 -4.09
CA SER A 55 0.21 -0.11 -4.85
C SER A 55 -0.85 -0.98 -5.56
N THR A 56 -2.04 -0.47 -5.89
CA THR A 56 -3.06 -1.21 -6.66
C THR A 56 -2.64 -1.48 -8.12
N ASN A 57 -1.34 -1.47 -8.42
CA ASN A 57 -0.82 -2.38 -9.42
C ASN A 57 -1.05 -3.79 -8.89
N ARG A 58 -2.18 -4.35 -9.31
CA ARG A 58 -2.52 -5.77 -9.36
C ARG A 58 -1.26 -6.59 -9.66
N GLN A 59 -0.50 -6.91 -8.62
CA GLN A 59 0.10 -8.21 -8.52
C GLN A 59 -1.09 -9.16 -8.56
N LYS A 60 -1.43 -9.63 -9.76
CA LYS A 60 -1.94 -10.98 -9.92
C LYS A 60 -0.83 -11.86 -9.33
N ILE A 61 -0.78 -11.98 -8.00
CA ILE A 61 -0.17 -13.13 -7.37
C ILE A 61 -1.08 -14.28 -7.79
N GLY A 62 -0.65 -15.00 -8.82
CA GLY A 62 -1.22 -16.27 -9.26
C GLY A 62 -2.72 -16.28 -9.49
N GLN A 63 -3.16 -15.82 -10.66
CA GLN A 63 -4.17 -16.63 -11.36
C GLN A 63 -3.38 -17.57 -12.28
N THR A 64 -2.60 -18.46 -11.65
CA THR A 64 -2.09 -19.67 -12.26
C THR A 64 -3.10 -20.74 -11.83
N ASP A 65 -3.67 -21.42 -12.80
CA ASP A 65 -4.67 -22.46 -12.64
C ASP A 65 -4.32 -23.44 -11.50
N PRO A 66 -5.28 -23.86 -10.66
CA PRO A 66 -5.04 -24.87 -9.61
C PRO A 66 -4.69 -26.28 -10.13
N LEU A 67 -4.32 -26.45 -11.41
CA LEU A 67 -3.93 -27.72 -12.01
C LEU A 67 -2.58 -27.72 -12.74
N SER A 68 -1.82 -26.62 -12.74
CA SER A 68 -0.46 -26.61 -13.29
C SER A 68 0.58 -26.34 -12.21
N SER A 69 1.02 -27.44 -11.60
CA SER A 69 2.14 -27.59 -10.66
C SER A 69 1.84 -27.34 -9.17
N PRO A 70 2.12 -28.34 -8.30
CA PRO A 70 1.98 -28.17 -6.86
C PRO A 70 2.95 -27.09 -6.34
N PRO A 71 2.55 -26.34 -5.30
CA PRO A 71 3.45 -25.41 -4.64
C PRO A 71 4.66 -26.20 -4.14
N ALA A 72 5.86 -25.68 -4.39
CA ALA A 72 7.06 -26.08 -3.67
C ALA A 72 6.92 -25.66 -2.20
N LEU A 73 5.99 -26.31 -1.50
CA LEU A 73 5.99 -26.36 -0.05
C LEU A 73 7.21 -27.17 0.35
N CYS A 74 7.97 -26.58 1.27
CA CYS A 74 8.99 -27.26 2.04
C CYS A 74 10.24 -27.65 1.24
N ARG A 75 10.99 -26.66 0.74
CA ARG A 75 12.46 -26.77 0.84
C ARG A 75 12.89 -26.38 2.27
N LEU A 76 12.38 -27.12 3.26
CA LEU A 76 13.14 -27.29 4.50
C LEU A 76 14.39 -28.04 4.07
N ASN A 77 15.54 -27.40 4.20
CA ASN A 77 16.82 -28.02 3.91
C ASN A 77 17.09 -29.02 5.05
N PRO A 78 17.01 -30.35 4.82
CA PRO A 78 17.23 -31.31 5.90
C PRO A 78 18.72 -31.43 6.27
N ASP A 79 19.63 -30.79 5.53
CA ASP A 79 21.09 -30.85 5.78
C ASP A 79 21.58 -29.94 6.91
N LEU A 80 20.72 -29.13 7.53
CA LEU A 80 21.06 -28.36 8.74
C LEU A 80 20.72 -29.07 10.05
N LEU A 81 20.28 -30.34 9.96
CA LEU A 81 20.19 -31.23 11.11
C LEU A 81 21.18 -32.39 10.93
N LYS A 82 22.46 -32.13 11.23
CA LYS A 82 23.41 -33.18 11.61
C LYS A 82 23.83 -32.96 13.06
N PRO A 83 23.99 -34.05 13.83
CA PRO A 83 24.15 -34.05 15.29
C PRO A 83 25.43 -33.37 15.78
#